data_AF-A0A974ZPE0-F1
#
_entry.id   AF-A0A974ZPE0-F1
#
_cell.length_a   1.000
_cell.length_b   1.000
_cell.length_c   1.000
_cell.angle_alpha   90.00
_cell.angle_beta   90.00
_cell.angle_gamma   90.00
#
_symmetry.space_group_name_H-M   'P 1'
#
loop_
_entity.id
_entity.type
_entity.pdbx_description
1 polymer ?
#
loop_
_entity_poly.entity_id
_entity_poly.type
_entity_poly.pdbx_seq_one_letter_code
_entity_poly.pdbx_strand_id
1 'polypeptide(L)'
;MLIVPLLHKRDGTQESERWPERPAAGIARFYRDTYRARVEWLPGIRLWTDYYRQIEQLAQQSAIFDRIILIGHGGFDGPILDRTLVRSDRVVVAGVATLTRGIEPQPGLQESVTITYDIAGNRAFSEFIATHWQELLKLGSDPVREIEALEARFQPLDPDCARRCLPDAAGDSGKIAACEWVCRDPLFSAKSAEGLAPDRFMLFATGLRKLVSESGLIVIDSCNPGTLASKGEQPSETDGALVHSDLAGGPHPSYVHLLAAATGRAVAGPIGKISADDMTVFIAMLESKRRQRDLRLVFPAAKDMAQ
;
A
#
# COMPACT_ATOMS: atom_id res chain seq x y z
N MET A 1 16.25 17.91 -10.95
CA MET A 1 15.03 17.53 -10.22
C MET A 1 14.45 16.26 -10.81
N LEU A 2 13.94 15.36 -9.97
CA LEU A 2 13.19 14.17 -10.36
C LEU A 2 11.72 14.31 -9.96
N ILE A 3 10.79 13.95 -10.86
CA ILE A 3 9.37 13.78 -10.54
C ILE A 3 9.00 12.32 -10.79
N VAL A 4 8.32 11.71 -9.83
CA VAL A 4 7.89 10.31 -9.84
C VAL A 4 6.37 10.25 -9.71
N PRO A 5 5.63 10.24 -10.83
CA PRO A 5 4.19 9.95 -10.82
C PRO A 5 3.95 8.48 -10.47
N LEU A 6 3.23 8.24 -9.38
CA LEU A 6 2.84 6.93 -8.86
C LEU A 6 1.44 6.61 -9.36
N LEU A 7 1.39 5.82 -10.43
CA LEU A 7 0.18 5.53 -11.19
C LEU A 7 -0.65 4.47 -10.45
N HIS A 8 -1.81 4.89 -9.97
CA HIS A 8 -2.75 4.01 -9.30
C HIS A 8 -4.18 4.42 -9.69
N LYS A 9 -5.05 3.43 -9.82
CA LYS A 9 -6.48 3.64 -10.00
C LYS A 9 -7.22 2.94 -8.88
N ARG A 10 -8.06 3.69 -8.16
CA ARG A 10 -8.93 3.08 -7.15
C ARG A 10 -10.01 2.24 -7.83
N ASP A 11 -10.16 0.99 -7.38
CA ASP A 11 -11.17 0.07 -7.88
C ASP A 11 -12.59 0.66 -7.75
N GLY A 12 -13.40 0.45 -8.79
CA GLY A 12 -14.80 0.94 -8.83
C GLY A 12 -14.96 2.44 -9.05
N THR A 13 -13.87 3.20 -9.28
CA THR A 13 -13.94 4.64 -9.57
C THR A 13 -13.80 4.96 -11.07
N GLN A 14 -14.28 6.14 -11.47
CA GLN A 14 -14.08 6.70 -12.81
C GLN A 14 -12.71 7.40 -12.98
N GLU A 15 -11.81 7.26 -12.00
CA GLU A 15 -10.50 7.89 -12.04
C GLU A 15 -9.63 7.28 -13.16
N SER A 16 -8.78 8.12 -13.75
CA SER A 16 -7.75 7.67 -14.68
C SER A 16 -6.51 7.25 -13.89
N GLU A 17 -5.95 6.08 -14.17
CA GLU A 17 -4.66 5.61 -13.61
C GLU A 17 -3.53 6.65 -13.77
N ARG A 18 -3.58 7.42 -14.86
CA ARG A 18 -2.59 8.44 -15.22
C ARG A 18 -2.85 9.81 -14.62
N TRP A 19 -3.84 9.95 -13.73
CA TRP A 19 -4.15 11.24 -13.14
C TRP A 19 -2.91 11.93 -12.49
N PRO A 20 -1.93 11.24 -11.87
CA PRO A 20 -0.76 11.89 -11.26
C PRO A 20 0.15 12.57 -12.30
N GLU A 21 0.07 12.19 -13.57
CA GLU A 21 0.87 12.79 -14.65
C GLU A 21 0.48 14.26 -14.93
N ARG A 22 -0.77 14.64 -14.67
CA ARG A 22 -1.25 16.01 -14.89
C ARG A 22 -0.60 17.03 -13.94
N PRO A 23 -0.64 16.88 -12.61
CA PRO A 23 0.11 17.74 -11.71
C PRO A 23 1.63 17.65 -11.93
N ALA A 24 2.16 16.47 -12.28
CA ALA A 24 3.57 16.33 -12.65
C ALA A 24 3.95 17.27 -13.82
N ALA A 25 3.11 17.35 -14.85
CA ALA A 25 3.26 18.27 -15.99
C ALA A 25 3.31 19.74 -15.53
N GLY A 26 2.36 20.14 -14.67
CA GLY A 26 2.30 21.48 -14.10
C GLY A 26 3.55 21.85 -13.31
N ILE A 27 3.98 20.97 -12.41
CA ILE A 27 5.20 21.15 -11.61
C ILE A 27 6.44 21.21 -12.49
N ALA A 28 6.58 20.29 -13.44
CA ALA A 28 7.72 20.28 -14.36
C ALA A 28 7.83 21.58 -15.15
N ARG A 29 6.70 22.10 -15.64
CA ARG A 29 6.66 23.40 -16.30
C ARG A 29 7.06 24.52 -15.34
N PHE A 30 6.50 24.57 -14.14
CA PHE A 30 6.87 25.56 -13.12
C PHE A 30 8.38 25.61 -12.86
N TYR A 31 9.02 24.45 -12.68
CA TYR A 31 10.47 24.39 -12.42
C TYR A 31 11.33 24.78 -13.63
N ARG A 32 10.93 24.39 -14.85
CA ARG A 32 11.62 24.78 -16.08
C ARG A 32 11.50 26.29 -16.33
N ASP A 33 10.32 26.86 -16.11
CA ASP A 33 10.04 28.27 -16.41
C ASP A 33 10.65 29.18 -15.35
N THR A 34 10.50 28.84 -14.06
CA THR A 34 10.90 29.69 -12.93
C THR A 34 12.37 29.56 -12.58
N TYR A 35 12.90 28.33 -12.58
CA TYR A 35 14.26 28.03 -12.09
C TYR A 35 15.21 27.59 -13.21
N ARG A 36 14.75 27.50 -14.47
CA ARG A 36 15.52 26.91 -15.58
C ARG A 36 16.06 25.52 -15.24
N ALA A 37 15.36 24.79 -14.38
CA ALA A 37 15.82 23.51 -13.87
C ALA A 37 15.72 22.41 -14.93
N ARG A 38 16.70 21.50 -14.95
CA ARG A 38 16.55 20.21 -15.62
C ARG A 38 15.60 19.34 -14.81
N VAL A 39 14.46 19.02 -15.41
CA VAL A 39 13.43 18.17 -14.81
C VAL A 39 13.40 16.82 -15.52
N GLU A 40 13.69 15.78 -14.77
CA GLU A 40 13.60 14.38 -15.18
C GLU A 40 12.34 13.74 -14.63
N TRP A 41 11.73 12.87 -15.42
CA TRP A 41 10.50 12.16 -15.08
C TRP A 41 10.77 10.66 -15.03
N LEU A 42 10.15 10.00 -14.04
CA LEU A 42 10.14 8.55 -13.92
C LEU A 42 8.75 8.01 -14.29
N PRO A 43 8.45 7.78 -15.57
CA PRO A 43 7.11 7.39 -15.99
C PRO A 43 6.82 5.91 -15.67
N GLY A 44 5.53 5.57 -15.64
CA GLY A 44 5.08 4.18 -15.69
C GLY A 44 5.23 3.38 -14.40
N ILE A 45 5.42 4.05 -13.25
CA ILE A 45 5.45 3.40 -11.94
C ILE A 45 4.03 3.02 -11.53
N ARG A 46 3.65 1.76 -11.71
CA ARG A 46 2.33 1.22 -11.30
C ARG A 46 2.43 0.34 -10.07
N LEU A 47 3.55 -0.36 -9.94
CA LEU A 47 3.85 -1.29 -8.88
C LEU A 47 5.09 -0.84 -8.12
N TRP A 48 5.21 -1.24 -6.86
CA TRP A 48 6.42 -0.97 -6.07
C TRP A 48 7.67 -1.62 -6.69
N THR A 49 7.50 -2.75 -7.38
CA THR A 49 8.57 -3.39 -8.15
C THR A 49 9.05 -2.55 -9.33
N ASP A 50 8.16 -1.78 -10.00
CA ASP A 50 8.56 -0.82 -11.02
C ASP A 50 9.43 0.28 -10.42
N TYR A 51 9.01 0.80 -9.27
CA TYR A 51 9.74 1.81 -8.51
C TYR A 51 11.13 1.30 -8.13
N TYR A 52 11.23 0.15 -7.45
CA TYR A 52 12.51 -0.37 -6.98
C TYR A 52 13.50 -0.58 -8.14
N ARG A 53 13.03 -1.15 -9.26
CA ARG A 53 13.85 -1.35 -10.47
C ARG A 53 14.34 -0.03 -11.07
N GLN A 54 13.47 0.95 -11.25
CA GLN A 54 13.85 2.21 -11.90
C GLN A 54 14.76 3.08 -11.02
N ILE A 55 14.51 3.09 -9.71
CA ILE A 55 15.35 3.81 -8.73
C ILE A 55 16.73 3.18 -8.64
N GLU A 56 16.83 1.85 -8.66
CA GLU A 56 18.11 1.15 -8.70
C GLU A 56 18.90 1.50 -9.98
N GLN A 57 18.25 1.52 -11.15
CA GLN A 57 18.88 1.93 -12.41
C GLN A 57 19.44 3.36 -12.35
N LEU A 58 18.66 4.32 -11.82
CA LEU A 58 19.11 5.70 -11.63
C LEU A 58 20.28 5.80 -10.63
N ALA A 59 20.22 5.02 -9.54
CA ALA A 59 21.28 5.02 -8.54
C ALA A 59 22.59 4.45 -9.11
N GLN A 60 22.52 3.42 -9.96
CA GLN A 60 23.69 2.88 -10.66
C GLN A 60 24.32 3.90 -11.63
N GLN A 61 23.52 4.80 -12.19
CA GLN A 61 24.00 5.91 -13.02
C GLN A 61 24.56 7.08 -12.20
N SER A 62 24.63 6.95 -10.87
CA SER A 62 25.03 8.02 -9.95
C SER A 62 24.20 9.31 -10.13
N ALA A 63 22.92 9.17 -10.51
CA ALA A 63 22.03 10.30 -10.63
C ALA A 63 21.74 10.88 -9.23
N ILE A 64 21.94 12.19 -9.07
CA ILE A 64 21.66 12.93 -7.84
C ILE A 64 20.80 14.14 -8.18
N PHE A 65 19.74 14.35 -7.40
CA PHE A 65 18.75 15.39 -7.61
C PHE A 65 18.61 16.26 -6.34
N ASP A 66 18.48 17.58 -6.52
CA ASP A 66 18.20 18.50 -5.40
C ASP A 66 16.75 18.43 -4.90
N ARG A 67 15.88 17.85 -5.72
CA ARG A 67 14.45 17.70 -5.50
C ARG A 67 14.02 16.36 -6.06
N ILE A 68 13.35 15.57 -5.24
CA ILE A 68 12.57 14.40 -5.67
C ILE A 68 11.13 14.63 -5.25
N ILE A 69 10.19 14.59 -6.18
CA ILE A 69 8.77 14.76 -5.89
C ILE A 69 8.02 13.50 -6.27
N LEU A 70 7.43 12.82 -5.29
CA LEU A 70 6.53 11.70 -5.49
C LEU A 70 5.09 12.22 -5.52
N ILE A 71 4.34 11.82 -6.55
CA ILE A 71 2.96 12.27 -6.76
C ILE A 71 2.06 11.07 -6.96
N GLY A 72 1.07 10.86 -6.10
CA GLY A 72 0.09 9.81 -6.31
C GLY A 72 -0.98 9.80 -5.26
N HIS A 73 -1.68 8.68 -5.13
CA HIS A 73 -2.55 8.44 -3.99
C HIS A 73 -1.71 8.20 -2.74
N GLY A 74 -2.27 8.51 -1.58
CA GLY A 74 -1.66 8.13 -0.32
C GLY A 74 -2.67 7.73 0.74
N GLY A 75 -2.17 6.91 1.65
CA GLY A 75 -2.79 6.51 2.89
C GLY A 75 -2.02 7.07 4.08
N PHE A 76 -2.38 6.59 5.28
CA PHE A 76 -1.74 7.02 6.52
C PHE A 76 -0.26 6.64 6.60
N ASP A 77 0.10 5.54 5.94
CA ASP A 77 1.44 4.94 5.93
C ASP A 77 2.24 5.26 4.65
N GLY A 78 1.84 6.33 3.94
CA GLY A 78 2.56 6.85 2.78
C GLY A 78 1.86 6.66 1.44
N PRO A 79 2.59 6.73 0.33
CA PRO A 79 2.01 6.58 -1.00
C PRO A 79 1.47 5.18 -1.24
N ILE A 80 0.39 5.09 -2.02
CA ILE A 80 -0.26 3.84 -2.41
C ILE A 80 -0.03 3.59 -3.90
N LEU A 81 0.30 2.35 -4.24
CA LEU A 81 0.36 1.84 -5.62
C LEU A 81 -0.52 0.60 -5.76
N ASP A 82 -0.63 0.10 -6.99
CA ASP A 82 -1.30 -1.17 -7.23
C ASP A 82 -0.62 -2.30 -6.46
N ARG A 83 -1.45 -3.17 -5.89
CA ARG A 83 -1.03 -4.26 -5.03
C ARG A 83 -0.05 -5.16 -5.78
N THR A 84 1.13 -5.38 -5.21
CA THR A 84 2.11 -6.31 -5.79
C THR A 84 2.18 -7.59 -4.99
N LEU A 85 2.12 -8.75 -5.64
CA LEU A 85 2.35 -10.03 -4.99
C LEU A 85 3.81 -10.12 -4.53
N VAL A 86 4.03 -10.13 -3.22
CA VAL A 86 5.39 -10.23 -2.63
C VAL A 86 5.69 -11.63 -2.11
N ARG A 87 4.66 -12.42 -1.82
CA ARG A 87 4.79 -13.80 -1.36
C ARG A 87 3.60 -14.61 -1.84
N SER A 88 3.86 -15.80 -2.34
CA SER A 88 2.85 -16.80 -2.66
C SER A 88 3.49 -18.17 -2.47
N ASP A 89 3.06 -18.88 -1.43
CA ASP A 89 3.66 -20.15 -1.06
C ASP A 89 2.62 -21.14 -0.53
N ARG A 90 2.95 -22.42 -0.72
CA ARG A 90 2.27 -23.56 -0.10
C ARG A 90 3.30 -24.34 0.70
N VAL A 91 3.08 -24.45 2.00
CA VAL A 91 3.91 -25.23 2.92
C VAL A 91 3.09 -26.37 3.50
N VAL A 92 3.69 -27.55 3.63
CA VAL A 92 3.05 -28.71 4.25
C VAL A 92 3.88 -29.16 5.44
N VAL A 93 3.30 -29.17 6.63
CA VAL A 93 3.96 -29.62 7.86
C VAL A 93 3.01 -30.54 8.61
N ALA A 94 3.48 -31.75 8.94
CA ALA A 94 2.74 -32.73 9.76
C ALA A 94 1.29 -32.98 9.29
N GLY A 95 1.06 -33.07 7.98
CA GLY A 95 -0.27 -33.33 7.40
C GLY A 95 -1.16 -32.09 7.23
N VAL A 96 -0.72 -30.92 7.70
CA VAL A 96 -1.42 -29.65 7.52
C VAL A 96 -0.78 -28.86 6.39
N ALA A 97 -1.59 -28.39 5.45
CA ALA A 97 -1.17 -27.50 4.39
C ALA A 97 -1.53 -26.05 4.73
N THR A 98 -0.57 -25.15 4.51
CA THR A 98 -0.73 -23.71 4.67
C THR A 98 -0.44 -23.03 3.34
N LEU A 99 -1.43 -22.28 2.84
CA LEU A 99 -1.30 -21.38 1.70
C LEU A 99 -1.12 -19.97 2.24
N THR A 100 -0.11 -19.25 1.79
CA THR A 100 0.12 -17.87 2.20
C THR A 100 0.26 -16.98 0.97
N ARG A 101 -0.53 -15.92 0.92
CA ARG A 101 -0.41 -14.84 -0.06
C ARG A 101 -0.07 -13.56 0.68
N GLY A 102 1.04 -12.93 0.32
CA GLY A 102 1.42 -11.60 0.77
C GLY A 102 1.37 -10.61 -0.38
N ILE A 103 0.75 -9.45 -0.16
CA ILE A 103 0.74 -8.33 -1.10
C ILE A 103 1.28 -7.06 -0.42
N GLU A 104 1.91 -6.20 -1.20
CA GLU A 104 2.46 -4.90 -0.76
C GLU A 104 1.64 -3.77 -1.38
N PRO A 105 0.73 -3.13 -0.61
CA PRO A 105 0.00 -1.95 -1.06
C PRO A 105 0.82 -0.65 -0.90
N GLN A 106 1.64 -0.57 0.15
CA GLN A 106 2.46 0.58 0.52
C GLN A 106 3.85 0.09 0.95
N PRO A 107 4.94 0.85 0.76
CA PRO A 107 6.27 0.44 1.17
C PRO A 107 6.30 0.35 2.69
N GLY A 108 6.56 -0.85 3.20
CA GLY A 108 6.57 -1.09 4.65
C GLY A 108 5.31 -1.73 5.20
N LEU A 109 4.25 -1.88 4.41
CA LEU A 109 3.07 -2.64 4.81
C LEU A 109 2.91 -3.87 3.94
N GLN A 110 2.51 -4.96 4.58
CA GLN A 110 2.17 -6.20 3.91
C GLN A 110 0.81 -6.68 4.39
N GLU A 111 -0.12 -6.83 3.46
CA GLU A 111 -1.34 -7.58 3.72
C GLU A 111 -1.05 -9.05 3.43
N SER A 112 -1.37 -9.92 4.38
CA SER A 112 -1.19 -11.36 4.26
C SER A 112 -2.52 -12.08 4.45
N VAL A 113 -2.79 -13.03 3.57
CA VAL A 113 -3.86 -14.01 3.72
C VAL A 113 -3.21 -15.37 3.90
N THR A 114 -3.57 -16.05 4.98
CA THR A 114 -3.12 -17.41 5.27
C THR A 114 -4.32 -18.34 5.35
N ILE A 115 -4.33 -19.39 4.54
CA ILE A 115 -5.33 -20.44 4.56
C ILE A 115 -4.68 -21.73 5.01
N THR A 116 -5.26 -22.39 6.01
CA THR A 116 -4.73 -23.63 6.58
C THR A 116 -5.79 -24.72 6.51
N TYR A 117 -5.42 -25.92 6.06
CA TYR A 117 -6.32 -27.07 5.94
C TYR A 117 -5.60 -28.40 6.23
N ASP A 118 -6.35 -29.38 6.76
CA ASP A 118 -5.86 -30.75 6.97
C ASP A 118 -5.93 -31.54 5.64
N ILE A 119 -4.80 -32.07 5.19
CA ILE A 119 -4.70 -32.83 3.94
C ILE A 119 -5.47 -34.15 4.04
N ALA A 120 -5.58 -34.74 5.23
CA ALA A 120 -6.29 -36.00 5.45
C ALA A 120 -7.81 -35.80 5.62
N GLY A 121 -8.25 -34.59 5.99
CA GLY A 121 -9.65 -34.31 6.31
C GLY A 121 -10.60 -34.51 5.13
N ASN A 122 -10.22 -34.05 3.93
CA ASN A 122 -10.99 -34.28 2.71
C ASN A 122 -10.05 -34.39 1.50
N ARG A 123 -9.92 -35.61 0.97
CA ARG A 123 -8.96 -35.93 -0.10
C ARG A 123 -9.28 -35.17 -1.40
N ALA A 124 -10.54 -35.09 -1.80
CA ALA A 124 -10.95 -34.43 -3.05
C ALA A 124 -10.68 -32.93 -3.00
N PHE A 125 -11.01 -32.28 -1.88
CA PHE A 125 -10.67 -30.88 -1.63
C PHE A 125 -9.16 -30.68 -1.65
N SER A 126 -8.41 -31.51 -0.92
CA SER A 126 -6.96 -31.39 -0.79
C SER A 126 -6.22 -31.58 -2.12
N GLU A 127 -6.63 -32.55 -2.94
CA GLU A 127 -6.08 -32.79 -4.28
C GLU A 127 -6.40 -31.61 -5.23
N PHE A 128 -7.60 -31.05 -5.14
CA PHE A 128 -7.98 -29.87 -5.92
C PHE A 128 -7.10 -28.66 -5.57
N ILE A 129 -6.99 -28.32 -4.27
CA ILE A 129 -6.17 -27.21 -3.80
C ILE A 129 -4.70 -27.43 -4.17
N ALA A 130 -4.15 -28.64 -3.98
CA ALA A 130 -2.76 -28.94 -4.31
C ALA A 130 -2.44 -28.71 -5.80
N THR A 131 -3.43 -28.85 -6.69
CA THR A 131 -3.26 -28.65 -8.14
C THR A 131 -3.49 -27.19 -8.56
N HIS A 132 -4.34 -26.44 -7.85
CA HIS A 132 -4.80 -25.10 -8.27
C HIS A 132 -4.35 -23.96 -7.36
N TRP A 133 -3.58 -24.22 -6.30
CA TRP A 133 -3.23 -23.19 -5.30
C TRP A 133 -2.56 -21.96 -5.91
N GLN A 134 -1.74 -22.11 -6.95
CA GLN A 134 -1.10 -20.97 -7.60
C GLN A 134 -2.11 -20.01 -8.21
N GLU A 135 -3.19 -20.53 -8.80
CA GLU A 135 -4.28 -19.73 -9.35
C GLU A 135 -5.06 -19.03 -8.25
N LEU A 136 -5.37 -19.75 -7.16
CA LEU A 136 -6.07 -19.21 -5.99
C LEU A 136 -5.30 -18.03 -5.37
N LEU A 137 -3.96 -18.08 -5.37
CA LEU A 137 -3.12 -17.04 -4.77
C LEU A 137 -2.69 -15.93 -5.76
N LYS A 138 -3.23 -15.87 -6.98
CA LYS A 138 -2.93 -14.79 -7.93
C LYS A 138 -3.37 -13.41 -7.42
N LEU A 139 -2.84 -12.38 -8.06
CA LEU A 139 -3.30 -11.01 -7.85
C LEU A 139 -4.67 -10.83 -8.52
N GLY A 140 -5.65 -10.30 -7.79
CA GLY A 140 -7.03 -10.11 -8.28
C GLY A 140 -8.02 -11.21 -7.90
N SER A 141 -7.55 -12.35 -7.36
CA SER A 141 -8.41 -13.35 -6.71
C SER A 141 -8.76 -12.92 -5.27
N ASP A 142 -9.90 -13.38 -4.79
CA ASP A 142 -10.19 -13.41 -3.35
C ASP A 142 -10.05 -14.87 -2.88
N PRO A 143 -8.87 -15.29 -2.43
CA PRO A 143 -8.56 -16.69 -2.14
C PRO A 143 -9.42 -17.23 -1.02
N VAL A 144 -9.88 -16.38 -0.09
CA VAL A 144 -10.78 -16.82 0.98
C VAL A 144 -12.11 -17.16 0.36
N ARG A 145 -12.74 -16.21 -0.34
CA ARG A 145 -14.05 -16.39 -0.97
C ARG A 145 -14.06 -17.53 -2.01
N GLU A 146 -13.00 -17.68 -2.79
CA GLU A 146 -12.87 -18.78 -3.74
C GLU A 146 -12.78 -20.14 -3.05
N ILE A 147 -12.06 -20.25 -1.93
CA ILE A 147 -11.94 -21.50 -1.17
C ILE A 147 -13.23 -21.79 -0.39
N GLU A 148 -13.93 -20.78 0.14
CA GLU A 148 -15.28 -20.95 0.72
C GLU A 148 -16.25 -21.56 -0.30
N ALA A 149 -16.23 -21.08 -1.55
CA ALA A 149 -17.05 -21.63 -2.62
C ALA A 149 -16.67 -23.09 -2.98
N LEU A 150 -15.39 -23.45 -2.88
CA LEU A 150 -14.92 -24.82 -3.08
C LEU A 150 -15.33 -25.74 -1.92
N GLU A 151 -15.16 -25.29 -0.68
CA GLU A 151 -15.59 -26.01 0.52
C GLU A 151 -17.08 -26.37 0.44
N ALA A 152 -17.93 -25.40 0.07
CA ALA A 152 -19.36 -25.64 -0.11
C ALA A 152 -19.68 -26.74 -1.15
N ARG A 153 -18.77 -26.98 -2.10
CA ARG A 153 -18.90 -28.01 -3.14
C ARG A 153 -18.38 -29.39 -2.71
N PHE A 154 -17.35 -29.42 -1.87
CA PHE A 154 -16.66 -30.66 -1.47
C PHE A 154 -17.06 -31.18 -0.10
N GLN A 155 -17.67 -30.35 0.75
CA GLN A 155 -18.20 -30.72 2.06
C GLN A 155 -19.71 -30.47 2.11
N PRO A 156 -20.54 -31.51 1.96
CA PRO A 156 -21.98 -31.37 2.11
C PRO A 156 -22.35 -31.00 3.56
N LEU A 157 -23.56 -30.49 3.74
CA LEU A 157 -24.11 -30.19 5.07
C LEU A 157 -24.22 -31.47 5.91
N ASP A 158 -23.95 -31.35 7.21
CA ASP A 158 -24.31 -32.38 8.17
C ASP A 158 -25.84 -32.59 8.11
N PRO A 159 -26.32 -33.81 7.77
CA PRO A 159 -27.75 -34.04 7.53
C PRO A 159 -28.63 -33.81 8.77
N ASP A 160 -28.09 -34.02 9.97
CA ASP A 160 -28.86 -33.86 11.21
C ASP A 160 -28.93 -32.38 11.64
N CYS A 161 -27.88 -31.61 11.37
CA CYS A 161 -27.85 -30.17 11.52
C CYS A 161 -28.73 -29.48 10.46
N ALA A 162 -28.63 -29.88 9.19
CA ALA A 162 -29.39 -29.29 8.08
C ALA A 162 -30.92 -29.38 8.28
N ARG A 163 -31.41 -30.45 8.93
CA ARG A 163 -32.84 -30.58 9.29
C ARG A 163 -33.33 -29.48 10.24
N ARG A 164 -32.43 -28.79 10.95
CA ARG A 164 -32.74 -27.66 11.83
C ARG A 164 -32.72 -26.32 11.09
N CYS A 165 -32.25 -26.30 9.84
CA CYS A 165 -32.23 -25.12 8.97
C CYS A 165 -33.52 -24.93 8.17
N LEU A 166 -34.65 -25.51 8.61
CA LEU A 166 -35.93 -25.40 7.91
C LEU A 166 -36.46 -23.95 7.95
N PRO A 167 -37.02 -23.46 6.84
CA PRO A 167 -37.61 -22.13 6.80
C PRO A 167 -38.91 -22.11 7.62
N ASP A 168 -39.00 -21.22 8.61
CA ASP A 168 -40.31 -20.75 9.06
C ASP A 168 -40.95 -19.93 7.92
N ALA A 169 -42.29 -19.90 7.87
CA ALA A 169 -43.13 -19.44 6.76
C ALA A 169 -42.89 -18.00 6.22
N ALA A 170 -41.90 -17.26 6.74
CA ALA A 170 -41.44 -15.96 6.27
C ALA A 170 -39.94 -16.01 5.86
N GLY A 171 -39.58 -16.99 5.02
CA GLY A 171 -38.22 -17.36 4.63
C GLY A 171 -37.29 -16.18 4.35
N ASP A 172 -36.50 -15.83 5.36
CA ASP A 172 -35.37 -14.91 5.26
C ASP A 172 -34.17 -15.70 4.71
N SER A 173 -33.87 -15.51 3.43
CA SER A 173 -32.80 -16.23 2.74
C SER A 173 -31.43 -16.06 3.42
N GLY A 174 -31.22 -14.96 4.15
CA GLY A 174 -30.00 -14.73 4.92
C GLY A 174 -29.84 -15.69 6.10
N LYS A 175 -30.94 -16.06 6.77
CA LYS A 175 -30.91 -16.97 7.93
C LYS A 175 -30.65 -18.42 7.53
N ILE A 176 -31.20 -18.85 6.39
CA ILE A 176 -30.99 -20.21 5.87
C ILE A 176 -29.51 -20.36 5.49
N ALA A 177 -28.94 -19.40 4.75
CA ALA A 177 -27.53 -19.42 4.37
C ALA A 177 -26.58 -19.45 5.59
N ALA A 178 -26.89 -18.66 6.63
CA ALA A 178 -26.11 -18.66 7.87
C ALA A 178 -26.21 -20.00 8.62
N CYS A 179 -27.40 -20.63 8.64
CA CYS A 179 -27.58 -21.94 9.26
C CYS A 179 -26.84 -23.04 8.49
N GLU A 180 -26.94 -23.04 7.15
CA GLU A 180 -26.20 -23.94 6.29
C GLU A 180 -24.68 -23.81 6.48
N TRP A 181 -24.18 -22.59 6.69
CA TRP A 181 -22.77 -22.36 6.99
C TRP A 181 -22.33 -23.05 8.29
N VAL A 182 -23.11 -22.90 9.36
CA VAL A 182 -22.83 -23.54 10.67
C VAL A 182 -22.93 -25.06 10.60
N CYS A 183 -23.77 -25.59 9.71
CA CYS A 183 -23.97 -27.02 9.55
C CYS A 183 -22.93 -27.71 8.66
N ARG A 184 -21.84 -27.03 8.27
CA ARG A 184 -20.71 -27.67 7.61
C ARG A 184 -19.54 -27.79 8.58
N ASP A 185 -18.90 -28.95 8.57
CA ASP A 185 -17.58 -29.08 9.15
C ASP A 185 -16.57 -28.32 8.28
N PRO A 186 -15.89 -27.30 8.80
CA PRO A 186 -14.96 -26.50 7.99
C PRO A 186 -13.76 -27.36 7.54
N LEU A 187 -13.46 -27.31 6.25
CA LEU A 187 -12.29 -27.94 5.64
C LEU A 187 -11.04 -27.07 5.77
N PHE A 188 -11.19 -25.78 6.05
CA PHE A 188 -10.08 -24.87 6.20
C PHE A 188 -10.34 -23.78 7.25
N SER A 189 -9.27 -23.08 7.59
CA SER A 189 -9.33 -21.82 8.33
C SER A 189 -8.59 -20.75 7.52
N ALA A 190 -9.10 -19.53 7.51
CA ALA A 190 -8.45 -18.39 6.89
C ALA A 190 -8.17 -17.29 7.92
N LYS A 191 -7.00 -16.65 7.77
CA LYS A 191 -6.62 -15.47 8.55
C LYS A 191 -6.07 -14.41 7.60
N SER A 192 -6.67 -13.22 7.66
CA SER A 192 -6.13 -12.02 7.04
C SER A 192 -5.45 -11.17 8.11
N ALA A 193 -4.24 -10.70 7.84
CA ALA A 193 -3.49 -9.85 8.74
C ALA A 193 -2.73 -8.79 7.94
N GLU A 194 -2.88 -7.53 8.35
CA GLU A 194 -1.95 -6.48 7.97
C GLU A 194 -0.77 -6.48 8.94
N GLY A 195 0.44 -6.38 8.41
CA GLY A 195 1.66 -6.38 9.21
C GLY A 195 2.70 -5.41 8.64
N LEU A 196 3.63 -5.03 9.52
CA LEU A 196 4.78 -4.23 9.15
C LEU A 196 5.77 -5.09 8.35
N ALA A 197 6.35 -4.50 7.31
CA ALA A 197 7.43 -5.04 6.50
C ALA A 197 8.64 -4.08 6.50
N PRO A 198 9.41 -4.00 7.61
CA PRO A 198 10.53 -3.07 7.79
C PRO A 198 11.50 -2.99 6.61
N ASP A 199 11.90 -4.14 6.08
CA ASP A 199 12.88 -4.23 5.00
C ASP A 199 12.39 -3.56 3.71
N ARG A 200 11.08 -3.64 3.43
CA ARG A 200 10.45 -2.97 2.29
C ARG A 200 10.45 -1.46 2.44
N PHE A 201 10.10 -0.97 3.62
CA PHE A 201 10.17 0.44 3.94
C PHE A 201 11.61 0.97 3.81
N MET A 202 12.58 0.24 4.35
CA MET A 202 13.99 0.62 4.28
C MET A 202 14.55 0.55 2.86
N LEU A 203 14.10 -0.38 2.02
CA LEU A 203 14.44 -0.43 0.60
C LEU A 203 13.95 0.84 -0.12
N PHE A 204 12.69 1.22 0.10
CA PHE A 204 12.12 2.46 -0.42
C PHE A 204 12.90 3.70 0.03
N ALA A 205 13.09 3.87 1.35
CA ALA A 205 13.79 5.02 1.91
C ALA A 205 15.26 5.09 1.45
N THR A 206 15.96 3.94 1.39
CA THR A 206 17.34 3.89 0.90
C THR A 206 17.44 4.28 -0.57
N GLY A 207 16.47 3.85 -1.39
CA GLY A 207 16.35 4.27 -2.79
C GLY A 207 16.27 5.78 -2.94
N LEU A 208 15.37 6.43 -2.20
CA LEU A 208 15.25 7.89 -2.19
C LEU A 208 16.53 8.57 -1.72
N ARG A 209 17.12 8.11 -0.61
CA ARG A 209 18.35 8.68 -0.03
C ARG A 209 19.51 8.68 -1.03
N LYS A 210 19.65 7.64 -1.84
CA LYS A 210 20.71 7.53 -2.86
C LYS A 210 20.56 8.53 -3.99
N LEU A 211 19.32 8.90 -4.33
CA LEU A 211 19.02 9.78 -5.46
C LEU A 211 18.92 11.26 -5.07
N VAL A 212 18.74 11.59 -3.79
CA VAL A 212 18.62 12.99 -3.35
C VAL A 212 19.93 13.50 -2.75
N SER A 213 20.34 14.71 -3.16
CA SER A 213 21.53 15.37 -2.59
C SER A 213 21.38 15.56 -1.08
N GLU A 214 22.48 15.71 -0.35
CA GLU A 214 22.46 15.81 1.12
C GLU A 214 21.63 17.00 1.64
N SER A 215 21.68 18.12 0.92
CA SER A 215 20.86 19.31 1.17
C SER A 215 19.56 19.33 0.37
N GLY A 216 19.27 18.27 -0.37
CA GLY A 216 18.09 18.13 -1.20
C GLY A 216 16.82 17.89 -0.40
N LEU A 217 15.69 18.05 -1.08
CA LEU A 217 14.36 17.90 -0.50
C LEU A 217 13.59 16.79 -1.20
N ILE A 218 13.02 15.89 -0.40
CA ILE A 218 12.02 14.93 -0.86
C ILE A 218 10.66 15.56 -0.60
N VAL A 219 9.80 15.59 -1.61
CA VAL A 219 8.40 15.98 -1.44
C VAL A 219 7.54 14.75 -1.69
N ILE A 220 6.75 14.37 -0.71
CA ILE A 220 5.73 13.34 -0.84
C ILE A 220 4.40 14.03 -0.90
N ASP A 221 3.62 13.69 -1.92
CA ASP A 221 2.26 14.17 -2.02
C ASP A 221 1.28 13.05 -2.26
N SER A 222 0.20 13.11 -1.49
CA SER A 222 -0.86 12.12 -1.42
C SER A 222 -2.15 12.83 -1.82
N CYS A 223 -2.42 12.89 -3.11
CA CYS A 223 -3.64 13.50 -3.61
C CYS A 223 -4.77 12.46 -3.74
N ASN A 224 -5.95 12.85 -3.27
CA ASN A 224 -7.19 12.10 -3.49
C ASN A 224 -8.11 12.92 -4.41
N PRO A 225 -8.51 12.38 -5.59
CA PRO A 225 -9.38 13.09 -6.51
C PRO A 225 -10.68 13.56 -5.84
N GLY A 226 -11.06 14.81 -6.10
CA GLY A 226 -12.33 15.37 -5.60
C GLY A 226 -12.32 15.92 -4.17
N THR A 227 -11.18 15.89 -3.46
CA THR A 227 -11.07 16.59 -2.17
C THR A 227 -10.71 18.06 -2.39
N LEU A 228 -11.70 18.95 -2.31
CA LEU A 228 -11.45 20.36 -2.01
C LEU A 228 -10.78 20.38 -0.63
N ALA A 229 -9.51 20.73 -0.56
CA ALA A 229 -8.78 20.73 0.70
C ALA A 229 -9.48 21.65 1.71
N SER A 230 -10.13 21.07 2.71
CA SER A 230 -10.42 21.67 4.02
C SER A 230 -11.29 20.74 4.87
N LYS A 231 -10.63 20.03 5.77
CA LYS A 231 -10.98 19.84 7.19
C LYS A 231 -9.74 19.20 7.80
N GLY A 232 -9.14 19.82 8.81
CA GLY A 232 -8.02 19.21 9.53
C GLY A 232 -8.42 17.80 9.92
N GLU A 233 -7.61 16.82 9.54
CA GLU A 233 -7.79 15.43 9.95
C GLU A 233 -7.98 15.42 11.47
N GLN A 234 -9.03 14.73 11.94
CA GLN A 234 -9.21 14.61 13.38
C GLN A 234 -8.00 13.82 13.95
N PRO A 235 -7.55 14.10 15.18
CA PRO A 235 -6.41 13.39 15.78
C PRO A 235 -6.56 11.86 15.86
N SER A 236 -7.77 11.32 15.68
CA SER A 236 -8.06 9.89 15.61
C SER A 236 -8.02 9.32 14.18
N GLU A 237 -7.78 10.16 13.17
CA GLU A 237 -7.62 9.77 11.76
C GLU A 237 -6.13 9.70 11.37
N THR A 238 -5.19 9.77 12.31
CA THR A 238 -3.73 9.75 12.06
C THR A 238 -3.05 8.42 12.43
N ASP A 239 -3.78 7.31 12.41
CA ASP A 239 -3.27 6.02 12.89
C ASP A 239 -2.62 5.21 11.76
N GLY A 240 -1.40 5.61 11.35
CA GLY A 240 -0.55 4.79 10.47
C GLY A 240 0.28 3.79 11.28
N ALA A 241 0.28 2.51 10.91
CA ALA A 241 1.00 1.48 11.65
C ALA A 241 2.53 1.69 11.61
N LEU A 242 3.08 2.25 10.52
CA LEU A 242 4.51 2.52 10.38
C LEU A 242 4.97 3.62 11.32
N VAL A 243 4.18 4.70 11.48
CA VAL A 243 4.59 5.85 12.29
C VAL A 243 4.61 5.52 13.78
N HIS A 244 3.83 4.53 14.21
CA HIS A 244 3.82 4.04 15.60
C HIS A 244 4.80 2.90 15.87
N SER A 245 5.58 2.48 14.87
CA SER A 245 6.61 1.45 15.02
C SER A 245 7.96 2.02 15.50
N ASP A 246 8.91 1.14 15.78
CA ASP A 246 10.30 1.48 16.10
C ASP A 246 11.16 1.80 14.86
N LEU A 247 10.58 1.76 13.66
CA LEU A 247 11.27 2.05 12.40
C LEU A 247 11.97 3.40 12.43
N ALA A 248 13.23 3.41 11.97
CA ALA A 248 14.08 4.59 11.92
C ALA A 248 14.16 5.36 13.26
N GLY A 249 14.12 4.65 14.39
CA GLY A 249 14.20 5.23 15.74
C GLY A 249 12.89 5.85 16.22
N GLY A 250 11.76 5.35 15.74
CA GLY A 250 10.42 5.83 16.10
C GLY A 250 10.02 5.54 17.56
N PRO A 251 8.77 5.89 17.94
CA PRO A 251 7.67 6.33 17.09
C PRO A 251 7.82 7.76 16.54
N HIS A 252 7.14 8.05 15.43
CA HIS A 252 7.20 9.31 14.70
C HIS A 252 5.84 10.04 14.69
N PRO A 253 5.80 11.39 14.71
CA PRO A 253 4.53 12.12 14.68
C PRO A 253 3.75 12.05 13.36
N SER A 254 4.41 11.72 12.24
CA SER A 254 3.77 11.53 10.94
C SER A 254 4.70 10.82 9.96
N TYR A 255 4.16 10.37 8.83
CA TYR A 255 4.94 9.69 7.78
C TYR A 255 6.09 10.57 7.24
N VAL A 256 5.90 11.89 7.18
CA VAL A 256 6.96 12.84 6.80
C VAL A 256 8.14 12.79 7.78
N HIS A 257 7.88 12.65 9.09
CA HIS A 257 8.96 12.51 10.09
C HIS A 257 9.66 11.16 9.98
N LEU A 258 8.88 10.08 9.84
CA LEU A 258 9.42 8.74 9.63
C LEU A 258 10.33 8.70 8.39
N LEU A 259 9.88 9.24 7.26
CA LEU A 259 10.71 9.25 6.05
C LEU A 259 11.94 10.15 6.21
N ALA A 260 11.81 11.31 6.86
CA ALA A 260 12.96 12.18 7.13
C ALA A 260 14.01 11.47 7.99
N ALA A 261 13.59 10.74 9.02
CA ALA A 261 14.46 9.94 9.85
C ALA A 261 15.12 8.80 9.06
N ALA A 262 14.34 8.05 8.28
CA ALA A 262 14.82 6.90 7.52
C ALA A 262 15.78 7.26 6.39
N THR A 263 15.52 8.39 5.71
CA THR A 263 16.35 8.88 4.61
C THR A 263 17.53 9.73 5.09
N GLY A 264 17.43 10.37 6.26
CA GLY A 264 18.38 11.39 6.70
C GLY A 264 18.40 12.60 5.77
N ARG A 265 17.23 12.98 5.23
CA ARG A 265 17.04 14.07 4.26
C ARG A 265 15.87 14.93 4.66
N ALA A 266 15.81 16.16 4.13
CA ALA A 266 14.65 16.99 4.33
C ALA A 266 13.45 16.38 3.59
N VAL A 267 12.30 16.31 4.25
CA VAL A 267 11.05 15.80 3.68
C VAL A 267 9.94 16.81 3.89
N ALA A 268 9.19 17.08 2.83
CA ALA A 268 7.99 17.88 2.85
C ALA A 268 6.77 17.07 2.38
N GLY A 269 5.60 17.41 2.91
CA GLY A 269 4.32 16.93 2.42
C GLY A 269 3.19 17.78 2.97
N PRO A 270 2.00 17.71 2.39
CA PRO A 270 0.84 18.40 2.93
C PRO A 270 0.45 17.82 4.30
N ILE A 271 -0.22 18.63 5.12
CA ILE A 271 -0.98 18.16 6.27
C ILE A 271 -2.37 17.83 5.76
N GLY A 272 -2.75 16.56 5.84
CA GLY A 272 -3.98 16.04 5.24
C GLY A 272 -3.90 15.88 3.73
N LYS A 273 -5.07 15.83 3.09
CA LYS A 273 -5.22 15.54 1.65
C LYS A 273 -5.31 16.82 0.83
N ILE A 274 -4.53 16.91 -0.25
CA ILE A 274 -4.66 17.98 -1.25
C ILE A 274 -5.18 17.43 -2.57
N SER A 275 -5.79 18.29 -3.38
CA SER A 275 -6.20 17.90 -4.73
C SER A 275 -5.02 17.92 -5.71
N ALA A 276 -5.19 17.23 -6.84
CA ALA A 276 -4.19 17.20 -7.90
C ALA A 276 -3.96 18.60 -8.47
N ASP A 277 -5.03 19.37 -8.62
CA ASP A 277 -4.96 20.71 -9.20
C ASP A 277 -4.27 21.70 -8.25
N ASP A 278 -4.41 21.52 -6.94
CA ASP A 278 -3.77 22.37 -5.92
C ASP A 278 -2.28 22.07 -5.73
N MET A 279 -1.83 20.89 -6.17
CA MET A 279 -0.45 20.45 -5.97
C MET A 279 0.59 21.38 -6.61
N THR A 280 0.31 21.90 -7.82
CA THR A 280 1.23 22.84 -8.47
C THR A 280 1.35 24.14 -7.65
N VAL A 281 0.25 24.58 -7.04
CA VAL A 281 0.21 25.77 -6.17
C VAL A 281 0.97 25.51 -4.87
N PHE A 282 0.76 24.35 -4.24
CA PHE A 282 1.48 23.91 -3.04
C PHE A 282 3.00 23.95 -3.24
N ILE A 283 3.48 23.36 -4.34
CA ILE A 283 4.90 23.38 -4.70
C ILE A 283 5.40 24.80 -4.99
N ALA A 284 4.63 25.61 -5.73
CA ALA A 284 5.02 26.98 -6.02
C ALA A 284 5.13 27.82 -4.73
N MET A 285 4.22 27.63 -3.78
CA MET A 285 4.27 28.30 -2.47
C MET A 285 5.45 27.83 -1.62
N LEU A 286 5.80 26.53 -1.69
CA LEU A 286 6.90 25.92 -0.94
C LEU A 286 8.22 26.54 -1.39
N GLU A 287 8.46 26.54 -2.71
CA GLU A 287 9.68 27.10 -3.28
C GLU A 287 9.75 28.63 -3.15
N SER A 288 8.60 29.31 -3.08
CA SER A 288 8.53 30.77 -2.83
C SER A 288 8.68 31.16 -1.36
N LYS A 289 8.95 30.20 -0.45
CA LYS A 289 9.06 30.42 1.01
C LYS A 289 7.85 31.13 1.62
N ARG A 290 6.67 31.01 1.00
CA ARG A 290 5.44 31.56 1.54
C ARG A 290 4.97 30.69 2.70
N ARG A 291 4.43 31.31 3.75
CA ARG A 291 3.83 30.55 4.87
C ARG A 291 2.68 29.70 4.34
N GLN A 292 2.73 28.41 4.65
CA GLN A 292 1.68 27.45 4.37
C GLN A 292 1.23 26.85 5.71
N ARG A 293 -0.06 26.91 5.99
CA ARG A 293 -0.63 26.33 7.22
C ARG A 293 -0.67 24.80 7.15
N ASP A 294 -0.87 24.27 5.96
CA ASP A 294 -1.08 22.85 5.71
C ASP A 294 0.17 22.20 5.09
N LEU A 295 1.36 22.68 5.48
CA LEU A 295 2.65 22.11 5.07
C LEU A 295 3.34 21.51 6.28
N ARG A 296 3.72 20.24 6.17
CA ARG A 296 4.71 19.62 7.07
C ARG A 296 6.05 19.60 6.35
N LEU A 297 7.05 20.27 6.93
CA LEU A 297 8.43 20.22 6.48
C LEU A 297 9.31 19.78 7.66
N VAL A 298 10.02 18.67 7.49
CA VAL A 298 10.90 18.10 8.50
C VAL A 298 12.31 18.07 7.94
N PHE A 299 13.23 18.70 8.67
CA PHE A 299 14.66 18.53 8.42
C PHE A 299 15.15 17.39 9.30
N PRO A 300 16.08 16.54 8.81
CA PRO A 300 16.66 15.51 9.64
C PRO A 300 17.34 16.20 10.83
N ALA A 301 17.17 15.65 12.04
CA ALA A 301 17.93 16.11 13.18
C ALA A 301 19.41 16.06 12.79
N ALA A 302 20.12 17.19 12.91
CA ALA A 302 21.57 17.18 12.77
C ALA A 302 22.06 16.12 13.75
N LYS A 303 22.68 15.04 13.25
CA LYS A 303 23.45 14.17 14.13
C LYS A 303 24.39 15.10 14.87
N ASP A 304 24.26 15.13 16.19
CA ASP A 304 25.12 15.91 17.05
C ASP A 304 26.54 15.82 16.50
N MET A 305 27.10 16.97 16.11
CA MET A 305 28.55 17.14 16.07
C MET A 305 28.99 17.07 17.53
N ALA A 306 28.99 15.85 18.08
CA ALA A 306 29.55 15.56 19.38
C ALA A 306 31.07 15.60 19.21
N GLN A 307 31.60 16.66 19.81
CA GLN A 307 32.98 16.88 20.23
C GLN A 307 33.60 15.65 20.88
#